data_AF-A0A2N4SPR7-F1
#
_entry.id   AF-A0A2N4SPR7-F1
#
_cell.length_a   1.000
_cell.length_b   1.000
_cell.length_c   1.000
_cell.angle_alpha   90.00
_cell.angle_beta   90.00
_cell.angle_gamma   90.00
#
_symmetry.space_group_name_H-M   'P 1'
#
loop_
_entity.id
_entity.type
_entity.pdbx_description
1 polymer ?
#
loop_
_entity_poly.entity_id
_entity_poly.type
_entity_poly.pdbx_seq_one_letter_code
_entity_poly.pdbx_strand_id
1 'polypeptide(L)'
;MTKSSALSRPPSNREEKTMHKKERAIHCVTFLGTPPFYFLASLPLLIFGFRLVLAYYLAVMATELVCAVIKLLTRTERPIPRKRLTLYDQYDASTFPSAHTARIASNATVVFLFFQGAWLAALGCMLVVLVAYSRVALQHHFVKDVVVGALVGIVISTLIYRSVFTA
;
A
#
# COMPACT_ATOMS: atom_id res chain seq x y z
N MET A 1 -34.88 13.65 31.31
CA MET A 1 -34.62 13.89 29.86
C MET A 1 -33.95 12.66 29.28
N THR A 2 -34.76 11.76 28.73
CA THR A 2 -34.39 10.46 28.16
C THR A 2 -33.71 10.66 26.80
N LYS A 3 -32.44 10.24 26.67
CA LYS A 3 -31.79 10.11 25.37
C LYS A 3 -32.46 8.96 24.62
N SER A 4 -33.29 9.33 23.64
CA SER A 4 -33.82 8.43 22.61
C SER A 4 -32.63 7.77 21.92
N SER A 5 -32.47 6.46 22.14
CA SER A 5 -31.55 5.63 21.36
C SER A 5 -32.09 5.60 19.94
N ALA A 6 -31.45 6.34 19.04
CA ALA A 6 -31.70 6.27 17.61
C ALA A 6 -31.45 4.82 17.16
N LEU A 7 -32.54 4.06 17.06
CA LEU A 7 -32.58 2.77 16.39
C LEU A 7 -32.34 3.06 14.90
N SER A 8 -31.07 3.02 14.47
CA SER A 8 -30.72 3.12 13.06
C SER A 8 -31.43 1.99 12.32
N ARG A 9 -32.32 2.33 11.37
CA ARG A 9 -33.04 1.33 10.57
C ARG A 9 -32.03 0.39 9.90
N PRO A 10 -32.32 -0.92 9.81
CA PRO A 10 -31.47 -1.84 9.07
C PRO A 10 -31.36 -1.36 7.62
N PRO A 11 -30.17 -1.42 7.01
CA PRO A 11 -29.93 -0.93 5.66
C PRO A 11 -30.84 -1.66 4.66
N SER A 12 -31.37 -0.93 3.69
CA SER A 12 -32.17 -1.51 2.61
C SER A 12 -31.32 -2.42 1.72
N ASN A 13 -31.94 -3.40 1.04
CA ASN A 13 -31.25 -4.31 0.12
C ASN A 13 -30.48 -3.55 -1.00
N ARG A 14 -30.93 -2.34 -1.36
CA ARG A 14 -30.21 -1.46 -2.30
C ARG A 14 -28.98 -0.81 -1.66
N GLU A 15 -29.06 -0.39 -0.40
CA GLU A 15 -27.92 0.12 0.36
C GLU A 15 -26.89 -0.98 0.62
N GLU A 16 -27.32 -2.18 0.99
CA GLU A 16 -26.46 -3.35 1.20
C GLU A 16 -25.70 -3.74 -0.09
N LYS A 17 -26.38 -3.84 -1.24
CA LYS A 17 -25.72 -4.07 -2.54
C LYS A 17 -24.74 -2.95 -2.91
N THR A 18 -25.06 -1.71 -2.58
CA THR A 18 -24.21 -0.56 -2.88
C THR A 18 -22.96 -0.54 -1.99
N MET A 19 -23.11 -0.88 -0.70
CA MET A 19 -22.00 -1.07 0.23
C MET A 19 -21.09 -2.20 -0.24
N HIS A 20 -21.66 -3.34 -0.61
CA HIS A 20 -20.88 -4.50 -1.08
C HIS A 20 -20.13 -4.22 -2.38
N LYS A 21 -20.74 -3.48 -3.31
CA LYS A 21 -20.08 -3.04 -4.56
C LYS A 21 -18.93 -2.07 -4.27
N LYS A 22 -19.10 -1.13 -3.32
CA LYS A 22 -18.06 -0.19 -2.89
C LYS A 22 -16.89 -0.94 -2.23
N GLU A 23 -17.16 -1.85 -1.30
CA GLU A 23 -16.13 -2.66 -0.63
C GLU A 23 -15.32 -3.47 -1.64
N ARG A 24 -15.99 -4.15 -2.58
CA ARG A 24 -15.32 -4.92 -3.65
C ARG A 24 -14.43 -4.04 -4.52
N ALA A 25 -14.88 -2.85 -4.90
CA ALA A 25 -14.07 -1.91 -5.68
C ALA A 25 -12.80 -1.49 -4.91
N ILE A 26 -12.91 -1.25 -3.62
CA ILE A 26 -11.77 -0.83 -2.78
C ILE A 26 -10.77 -1.99 -2.57
N HIS A 27 -11.26 -3.23 -2.48
CA HIS A 27 -10.44 -4.44 -2.47
C HIS A 27 -9.69 -4.64 -3.80
N CYS A 28 -10.33 -4.41 -4.95
CA CYS A 28 -9.67 -4.45 -6.26
C CYS A 28 -8.55 -3.43 -6.37
N VAL A 29 -8.73 -2.23 -5.81
CA VAL A 29 -7.65 -1.22 -5.76
C VAL A 29 -6.51 -1.67 -4.85
N THR A 30 -6.80 -2.34 -3.72
CA THR A 30 -5.75 -2.85 -2.83
C THR A 30 -4.89 -3.89 -3.51
N PHE A 31 -5.44 -4.68 -4.46
CA PHE A 31 -4.69 -5.66 -5.24
C PHE A 31 -3.48 -5.06 -5.97
N LEU A 32 -3.53 -3.79 -6.36
CA LEU A 32 -2.39 -3.10 -6.97
C LEU A 32 -1.17 -2.99 -6.03
N GLY A 33 -1.39 -3.09 -4.72
CA GLY A 33 -0.34 -3.06 -3.69
C GLY A 33 0.06 -4.43 -3.15
N THR A 34 -0.35 -5.54 -3.77
CA THR A 34 -0.11 -6.91 -3.27
C THR A 34 0.91 -7.70 -4.09
N PRO A 35 1.46 -8.81 -3.53
CA PRO A 35 2.40 -9.69 -4.21
C PRO A 35 2.10 -10.16 -5.62
N PRO A 36 0.87 -10.61 -5.91
CA PRO A 36 0.54 -11.04 -7.25
C PRO A 36 0.68 -9.94 -8.30
N PHE A 37 0.32 -8.69 -7.98
CA PHE A 37 0.38 -7.59 -8.95
C PHE A 37 1.82 -7.27 -9.36
N TYR A 38 2.73 -7.15 -8.40
CA TYR A 38 4.12 -6.81 -8.73
C TYR A 38 4.88 -7.95 -9.38
N PHE A 39 4.52 -9.21 -9.07
CA PHE A 39 5.04 -10.36 -9.81
C PHE A 39 4.67 -10.25 -11.30
N LEU A 40 3.39 -10.01 -11.61
CA LEU A 40 2.92 -9.83 -12.98
C LEU A 40 3.55 -8.61 -13.66
N ALA A 41 3.69 -7.49 -12.93
CA ALA A 41 4.34 -6.28 -13.45
C ALA A 41 5.84 -6.48 -13.75
N SER A 42 6.51 -7.44 -13.09
CA SER A 42 7.93 -7.73 -13.33
C SER A 42 8.20 -8.52 -14.62
N LEU A 43 7.21 -9.25 -15.13
CA LEU A 43 7.35 -10.06 -16.36
C LEU A 43 7.76 -9.23 -17.58
N PRO A 44 7.09 -8.12 -17.94
CA PRO A 44 7.53 -7.27 -19.06
C PRO A 44 8.87 -6.57 -18.78
N LEU A 45 9.24 -6.35 -17.52
CA LEU A 45 10.52 -5.74 -17.16
C LEU A 45 11.72 -6.64 -17.50
N LEU A 46 11.52 -7.97 -17.60
CA LEU A 46 12.59 -8.91 -17.98
C LEU A 46 13.15 -8.62 -19.38
N ILE A 47 12.34 -8.06 -20.28
CA ILE A 47 12.75 -7.67 -21.65
C ILE A 47 13.86 -6.63 -21.62
N PHE A 48 13.90 -5.80 -20.57
CA PHE A 48 14.86 -4.71 -20.39
C PHE A 48 16.10 -5.13 -19.57
N GLY A 49 16.16 -6.39 -19.14
CA GLY A 49 17.34 -6.99 -18.53
C GLY A 49 17.17 -7.36 -17.06
N PHE A 50 17.92 -8.38 -16.63
CA PHE A 50 17.85 -8.94 -15.28
C PHE A 50 18.19 -7.93 -14.18
N ARG A 51 19.08 -6.95 -14.45
CA ARG A 51 19.46 -5.91 -13.47
C ARG A 51 18.26 -5.06 -13.04
N LEU A 52 17.35 -4.74 -13.96
CA LEU A 52 16.14 -3.99 -13.66
C LEU A 52 15.21 -4.79 -12.75
N VAL A 53 15.00 -6.07 -13.08
CA VAL A 53 14.15 -6.95 -12.27
C VAL A 53 14.76 -7.21 -10.90
N LEU A 54 16.08 -7.36 -10.82
CA LEU A 54 16.80 -7.45 -9.55
C LEU A 54 16.61 -6.19 -8.70
N ALA A 55 16.82 -5.00 -9.27
CA ALA A 55 16.60 -3.74 -8.58
C ALA A 55 15.14 -3.61 -8.10
N TYR A 56 14.18 -4.01 -8.92
CA TYR A 56 12.76 -3.99 -8.60
C TYR A 56 12.43 -4.87 -7.38
N TYR A 57 12.88 -6.12 -7.37
CA TYR A 57 12.63 -7.02 -6.23
C TYR A 57 13.39 -6.60 -4.97
N LEU A 58 14.67 -6.22 -5.09
CA LEU A 58 15.46 -5.75 -3.95
C LEU A 58 14.83 -4.50 -3.32
N ALA A 59 14.34 -3.57 -4.12
CA ALA A 59 13.70 -2.35 -3.65
C ALA A 59 12.42 -2.65 -2.85
N VAL A 60 11.57 -3.55 -3.36
CA VAL A 60 10.34 -3.97 -2.67
C VAL A 60 10.66 -4.69 -1.37
N MET A 61 11.59 -5.65 -1.40
CA MET A 61 11.98 -6.43 -0.20
C MET A 61 12.59 -5.53 0.87
N ALA A 62 13.48 -4.61 0.50
CA ALA A 62 14.06 -3.63 1.42
C ALA A 62 12.98 -2.71 2.00
N THR A 63 12.04 -2.24 1.18
CA THR A 63 10.93 -1.40 1.62
C THR A 63 10.02 -2.13 2.61
N GLU A 64 9.67 -3.40 2.34
CA GLU A 64 8.89 -4.24 3.24
C GLU A 64 9.61 -4.47 4.57
N LEU A 65 10.91 -4.75 4.52
CA LEU A 65 11.73 -4.93 5.73
C LEU A 65 11.74 -3.66 6.58
N VAL A 66 11.97 -2.49 5.97
CA VAL A 66 11.94 -1.20 6.67
C VAL A 66 10.55 -0.93 7.26
N CYS A 67 9.48 -1.18 6.50
CA CYS A 67 8.12 -1.03 7.01
C CYS A 67 7.83 -1.98 8.19
N ALA A 68 8.30 -3.23 8.12
CA ALA A 68 8.15 -4.21 9.19
C ALA A 68 8.91 -3.79 10.45
N VAL A 69 10.15 -3.34 10.31
CA VAL A 69 10.96 -2.84 11.43
C VAL A 69 10.27 -1.63 12.09
N ILE A 70 9.83 -0.64 11.31
CA ILE A 70 9.12 0.53 11.87
C ILE A 70 7.85 0.08 12.60
N LYS A 71 7.06 -0.82 12.01
CA LYS A 71 5.83 -1.33 12.62
C LYS A 71 6.07 -2.01 13.97
N LEU A 72 7.14 -2.79 14.08
CA LEU A 72 7.53 -3.48 15.32
C LEU A 72 7.94 -2.49 16.42
N LEU A 73 8.52 -1.34 16.04
CA LEU A 73 8.93 -0.28 16.95
C LEU A 73 7.79 0.63 17.39
N THR A 74 6.89 1.03 16.48
CA THR A 74 5.87 2.07 16.78
C THR A 74 4.61 1.53 17.43
N ARG A 75 4.26 0.25 17.24
CA ARG A 75 3.08 -0.43 17.83
C ARG A 75 1.80 0.44 17.88
N THR A 76 1.56 1.21 16.81
CA THR A 76 0.48 2.21 16.76
C THR A 76 -0.89 1.52 16.68
N GLU A 77 -1.90 2.00 17.40
CA GLU A 77 -3.24 1.40 17.34
C GLU A 77 -4.04 1.84 16.08
N ARG A 78 -4.82 0.91 15.51
CA ARG A 78 -5.69 1.17 14.33
C ARG A 78 -6.90 2.06 14.68
N PRO A 79 -7.47 2.81 13.71
CA PRO A 79 -8.70 3.59 13.88
C PRO A 79 -9.92 2.77 14.33
N ILE A 80 -10.01 1.50 13.91
CA ILE A 80 -11.04 0.55 14.36
C ILE A 80 -10.33 -0.59 15.11
N PRO A 81 -10.60 -0.76 16.42
CA PRO A 81 -9.98 -1.82 17.20
C PRO A 81 -10.46 -3.20 16.71
N ARG A 82 -9.52 -4.05 16.30
CA ARG A 82 -9.77 -5.46 15.96
C ARG A 82 -9.48 -6.33 17.20
N LYS A 83 -10.22 -7.44 17.38
CA LYS A 83 -9.90 -8.40 18.44
C LYS A 83 -8.48 -8.94 18.21
N ARG A 84 -7.58 -8.71 19.18
CA ARG A 84 -6.17 -9.17 19.17
C ARG A 84 -6.12 -10.61 19.68
N LEU A 85 -6.51 -11.60 18.86
CA LEU A 85 -6.61 -13.00 19.28
C LEU A 85 -5.33 -13.80 19.01
N THR A 86 -4.51 -13.36 18.05
CA THR A 86 -3.27 -14.05 17.65
C THR A 86 -2.06 -13.11 17.59
N LEU A 87 -0.84 -13.66 17.61
CA LEU A 87 0.40 -12.90 17.36
C LEU A 87 0.39 -12.20 15.99
N TYR A 88 -0.26 -12.82 15.00
CA TYR A 88 -0.50 -12.22 13.69
C TYR A 88 -1.42 -10.99 13.78
N ASP A 89 -2.49 -11.04 14.60
CA ASP A 89 -3.36 -9.89 14.83
C ASP A 89 -2.66 -8.75 15.57
N GLN A 90 -1.68 -9.04 16.42
CA GLN A 90 -0.86 -8.03 17.10
C GLN A 90 0.15 -7.37 16.15
N TYR A 91 0.76 -8.14 15.24
CA TYR A 91 1.59 -7.61 14.16
C TYR A 91 0.76 -6.76 13.18
N ASP A 92 -0.44 -7.24 12.83
CA ASP A 92 -1.39 -6.50 12.00
C ASP A 92 -1.99 -5.30 12.74
N ALA A 93 -1.91 -5.21 14.07
CA ALA A 93 -2.45 -4.07 14.83
C ALA A 93 -1.72 -2.75 14.52
N SER A 94 -0.46 -2.79 14.05
CA SER A 94 0.33 -1.59 13.77
C SER A 94 -0.04 -0.93 12.45
N THR A 95 -0.56 0.28 12.52
CA THR A 95 -1.05 1.09 11.39
C THR A 95 0.05 1.78 10.60
N PHE A 96 1.20 2.03 11.23
CA PHE A 96 2.23 2.90 10.69
C PHE A 96 3.51 2.11 10.33
N PRO A 97 4.08 2.27 9.12
CA PRO A 97 3.54 2.93 7.92
C PRO A 97 2.70 1.97 7.05
N SER A 98 2.00 2.51 6.04
CA SER A 98 1.26 1.70 5.06
C SER A 98 2.20 0.94 4.13
N ALA A 99 2.42 -0.35 4.40
CA ALA A 99 3.23 -1.23 3.54
C ALA A 99 2.69 -1.32 2.10
N HIS A 100 1.36 -1.33 1.91
CA HIS A 100 0.75 -1.35 0.57
C HIS A 100 1.11 -0.10 -0.24
N THR A 101 1.06 1.07 0.41
CA THR A 101 1.43 2.34 -0.23
C THR A 101 2.93 2.42 -0.49
N ALA A 102 3.74 1.95 0.46
CA ALA A 102 5.20 1.90 0.30
C ALA A 102 5.63 1.01 -0.87
N ARG A 103 5.01 -0.16 -1.04
CA ARG A 103 5.28 -1.07 -2.16
C ARG A 103 4.96 -0.47 -3.53
N ILE A 104 3.77 0.08 -3.70
CA ILE A 104 3.38 0.66 -5.00
C ILE A 104 4.24 1.88 -5.33
N ALA A 105 4.60 2.69 -4.32
CA ALA A 105 5.53 3.81 -4.47
C ALA A 105 6.95 3.34 -4.84
N SER A 106 7.43 2.26 -4.22
CA SER A 106 8.70 1.62 -4.56
C SER A 106 8.73 1.19 -6.03
N ASN A 107 7.71 0.47 -6.47
CA ASN A 107 7.59 -0.03 -7.84
C ASN A 107 7.55 1.10 -8.86
N ALA A 108 6.70 2.10 -8.61
CA ALA A 108 6.60 3.28 -9.46
C ALA A 108 7.95 4.02 -9.57
N THR A 109 8.70 4.10 -8.47
CA THR A 109 10.01 4.77 -8.44
C THR A 109 11.04 4.03 -9.28
N VAL A 110 11.18 2.71 -9.13
CA VAL A 110 12.15 1.93 -9.93
C VAL A 110 11.83 2.01 -11.43
N VAL A 111 10.56 1.87 -11.80
CA VAL A 111 10.12 1.96 -13.21
C VAL A 111 10.38 3.36 -13.77
N PHE A 112 10.06 4.41 -13.00
CA PHE A 112 10.32 5.78 -13.41
C PHE A 112 11.81 6.07 -13.58
N LEU A 113 12.67 5.66 -12.64
CA LEU A 113 14.11 5.92 -12.71
C LEU A 113 14.77 5.25 -13.92
N PHE A 114 14.27 4.07 -14.33
CA PHE A 114 14.80 3.34 -15.48
C PHE A 114 14.36 3.93 -16.82
N PHE A 115 13.06 4.21 -16.99
CA PHE A 115 12.52 4.67 -18.29
C PHE A 115 12.49 6.19 -18.45
N GLN A 116 12.53 6.93 -17.34
CA GLN A 116 12.53 8.41 -17.27
C GLN A 116 11.36 9.09 -18.02
N GLY A 117 10.28 8.36 -18.29
CA GLY A 117 9.10 8.89 -18.97
C GLY A 117 8.21 9.72 -18.05
N ALA A 118 7.89 10.95 -18.42
CA ALA A 118 6.97 11.81 -17.65
C ALA A 118 5.57 11.18 -17.47
N TRP A 119 5.10 10.43 -18.48
CA TRP A 119 3.83 9.70 -18.40
C TRP A 119 3.86 8.56 -17.38
N LEU A 120 5.02 7.92 -17.17
CA LEU A 120 5.22 6.89 -16.15
C LEU A 120 5.21 7.49 -14.74
N ALA A 121 5.78 8.69 -14.58
CA ALA A 121 5.68 9.42 -13.31
C ALA A 121 4.22 9.74 -12.98
N ALA A 122 3.46 10.25 -13.95
CA ALA A 122 2.04 10.54 -13.78
C ALA A 122 1.22 9.28 -13.44
N LEU A 123 1.42 8.19 -14.20
CA LEU A 123 0.77 6.91 -13.96
C LEU A 123 1.13 6.34 -12.59
N GLY A 124 2.42 6.36 -12.22
CA GLY A 124 2.91 5.91 -10.94
C GLY A 124 2.30 6.69 -9.78
N CYS A 125 2.31 8.02 -9.85
CA CYS A 125 1.66 8.90 -8.88
C CYS A 125 0.16 8.60 -8.76
N MET A 126 -0.54 8.42 -9.88
CA MET A 126 -1.96 8.08 -9.88
C MET A 126 -2.22 6.75 -9.16
N LEU A 127 -1.42 5.71 -9.43
CA LEU A 127 -1.55 4.41 -8.77
C LEU A 127 -1.26 4.49 -7.27
N VAL A 128 -0.22 5.23 -6.87
CA VAL A 128 0.10 5.47 -5.45
C VAL A 128 -1.05 6.16 -4.75
N VAL A 129 -1.62 7.22 -5.35
CA VAL A 129 -2.77 7.95 -4.79
C VAL A 129 -4.01 7.08 -4.71
N LEU A 130 -4.27 6.23 -5.71
CA LEU A 130 -5.42 5.34 -5.73
C LEU A 130 -5.33 4.28 -4.62
N VAL A 131 -4.17 3.66 -4.46
CA VAL A 131 -3.90 2.70 -3.37
C VAL A 131 -3.96 3.41 -2.02
N ALA A 132 -3.32 4.57 -1.89
CA ALA A 132 -3.38 5.43 -0.72
C ALA A 132 -4.81 5.72 -0.28
N TYR A 133 -5.65 6.16 -1.21
CA TYR A 133 -7.06 6.43 -0.98
C TYR A 133 -7.81 5.17 -0.53
N SER A 134 -7.59 4.03 -1.18
CA SER A 134 -8.19 2.75 -0.78
C SER A 134 -7.87 2.38 0.67
N ARG A 135 -6.62 2.61 1.13
CA ARG A 135 -6.21 2.31 2.50
C ARG A 135 -6.86 3.21 3.55
N VAL A 136 -7.09 4.48 3.22
CA VAL A 136 -7.82 5.43 4.10
C VAL A 136 -9.33 5.15 4.06
N ALA A 137 -9.89 4.85 2.88
CA ALA A 137 -11.31 4.58 2.69
C ALA A 137 -11.78 3.31 3.42
N LEU A 138 -10.92 2.28 3.53
CA LEU A 138 -11.18 1.10 4.36
C LEU A 138 -11.00 1.35 5.87
N GLN A 139 -10.69 2.59 6.28
CA GLN A 139 -10.40 2.97 7.67
C GLN A 139 -9.27 2.13 8.30
N HIS A 140 -8.38 1.58 7.47
CA HIS A 140 -7.25 0.78 7.93
C HIS A 140 -6.05 1.63 8.34
N HIS A 141 -5.92 2.84 7.79
CA HIS A 141 -4.76 3.71 7.99
C HIS A 141 -5.18 5.18 8.08
N PHE A 142 -4.43 5.97 8.83
CA PHE A 142 -4.51 7.43 8.79
C PHE A 142 -3.80 7.96 7.53
N VAL A 143 -4.17 9.16 7.08
CA VAL A 143 -3.52 9.84 5.94
C VAL A 143 -2.00 9.94 6.15
N LYS A 144 -1.56 10.22 7.37
CA LYS A 144 -0.13 10.24 7.76
C LYS A 144 0.58 8.93 7.43
N ASP A 145 -0.04 7.78 7.72
CA ASP A 145 0.59 6.46 7.56
C ASP A 145 0.87 6.15 6.08
N VAL A 146 -0.01 6.66 5.22
CA VAL A 146 0.02 6.48 3.78
C VAL A 146 1.06 7.42 3.15
N VAL A 147 1.12 8.68 3.59
CA VAL A 147 2.15 9.63 3.14
C VAL A 147 3.55 9.15 3.53
N VAL A 148 3.75 8.74 4.78
CA VAL A 148 5.05 8.21 5.22
C VAL A 148 5.39 6.91 4.49
N GLY A 149 4.41 6.03 4.27
CA GLY A 149 4.60 4.83 3.46
C GLY A 149 5.11 5.15 2.05
N ALA A 150 4.49 6.10 1.36
CA ALA A 150 4.93 6.54 0.03
C ALA A 150 6.38 7.08 0.05
N LEU A 151 6.71 7.93 1.03
CA LEU A 151 8.06 8.48 1.19
C LEU A 151 9.10 7.39 1.44
N VAL A 152 8.81 6.43 2.32
CA VAL A 152 9.70 5.28 2.59
C VAL A 152 9.94 4.50 1.30
N GLY A 153 8.88 4.19 0.54
CA GLY A 153 9.01 3.50 -0.74
C GLY A 153 9.89 4.26 -1.75
N ILE A 154 9.67 5.57 -1.92
CA ILE A 154 10.47 6.39 -2.84
C ILE A 154 11.95 6.41 -2.44
N VAL A 155 12.23 6.68 -1.16
CA VAL A 155 13.61 6.82 -0.67
C VAL A 155 14.37 5.50 -0.78
N ILE A 156 13.81 4.40 -0.27
CA ILE A 156 14.49 3.09 -0.28
C ILE A 156 14.74 2.62 -1.71
N SER A 157 13.75 2.74 -2.60
CA SER A 157 13.88 2.29 -3.98
C SER A 157 14.84 3.14 -4.80
N THR A 158 14.94 4.44 -4.51
CA THR A 158 15.97 5.30 -5.12
C THR A 158 17.37 4.86 -4.71
N LEU A 159 17.59 4.54 -3.43
CA LEU A 159 18.88 4.07 -2.95
C LEU A 159 19.26 2.73 -3.58
N ILE A 160 18.35 1.75 -3.57
CA ILE A 160 18.58 0.43 -4.16
C ILE A 160 18.83 0.53 -5.67
N TYR A 161 18.04 1.33 -6.39
CA TYR A 161 18.23 1.54 -7.82
C TYR A 161 19.62 2.07 -8.10
N ARG A 162 20.07 3.09 -7.36
CA ARG A 162 21.43 3.63 -7.52
C ARG A 162 22.47 2.55 -7.24
N SER A 163 22.37 1.82 -6.12
CA SER A 163 23.31 0.75 -5.80
C SER A 163 23.41 -0.34 -6.88
N VAL A 164 22.31 -0.66 -7.57
CA VAL A 164 22.30 -1.70 -8.62
C VAL A 164 22.82 -1.17 -9.97
N PHE A 165 22.62 0.11 -10.29
CA PHE A 165 22.97 0.68 -11.60
C PHE A 165 24.26 1.53 -11.62
N THR A 166 24.77 1.95 -10.46
CA THR A 166 26.06 2.65 -10.34
C THR A 166 27.22 1.75 -9.89
N ALA A 167 26.94 0.48 -9.55
CA ALA A 167 27.93 -0.56 -9.36
C ALA A 167 28.22 -1.30 -10.68
#